data_AF-A0A895XTH8-F1
#
_entry.id   AF-A0A895XTH8-F1
#
_cell.length_a   1.000
_cell.length_b   1.000
_cell.length_c   1.000
_cell.angle_alpha   90.00
_cell.angle_beta   90.00
_cell.angle_gamma   90.00
#
_symmetry.space_group_name_H-M   'P 1'
#
loop_
_entity.id
_entity.type
_entity.pdbx_description
1 polymer ?
#
loop_
_entity_poly.entity_id
_entity_poly.type
_entity_poly.pdbx_seq_one_letter_code
_entity_poly.pdbx_strand_id
1 'polypeptide(L)'
;MSSGDRVFDPDEVALFRTTIEMQLEYLEEDIIIHLKEGGTLSYAPAFGLADEAGRAGDYSESFTNIWQDLQNYKATLKGLIKTLDQTLEGEQFSEEENVRDLKILDLDGNSAGPGGTNWDGPLPQQ
;
A
#
# COMPACT_ATOMS: atom_id res chain seq x y z
N MET A 1 5.63 11.82 -27.92
CA MET A 1 5.29 11.54 -26.51
C MET A 1 5.44 10.04 -26.34
N SER A 2 6.33 9.58 -25.49
CA SER A 2 6.49 8.14 -25.23
C SER A 2 5.23 7.69 -24.49
N SER A 3 4.38 6.90 -25.14
CA SER A 3 3.31 6.15 -24.47
C SER A 3 3.99 5.02 -23.71
N GLY A 4 4.54 5.32 -22.53
CA GLY A 4 4.94 4.26 -21.62
C GLY A 4 3.67 3.57 -21.13
N ASP A 5 3.54 2.28 -21.40
CA ASP A 5 2.46 1.49 -20.83
C ASP A 5 2.51 1.61 -19.30
N ARG A 6 1.39 1.99 -18.70
CA ARG A 6 1.24 2.03 -17.24
C ARG A 6 1.03 0.61 -16.76
N VAL A 7 2.13 -0.07 -16.46
CA VAL A 7 2.12 -1.40 -15.84
C VAL A 7 2.12 -1.23 -14.33
N PHE A 8 1.27 -1.99 -13.65
CA PHE A 8 1.26 -2.05 -12.20
C PHE A 8 2.44 -2.90 -11.71
N ASP A 9 3.19 -2.38 -10.75
CA ASP A 9 4.37 -3.05 -10.18
C ASP A 9 4.11 -3.36 -8.69
N PRO A 10 3.77 -4.61 -8.34
CA PRO A 10 3.45 -4.97 -6.95
C PRO A 10 4.69 -4.91 -6.04
N ASP A 11 5.89 -5.14 -6.57
CA ASP A 11 7.12 -5.13 -5.78
C ASP A 11 7.46 -3.71 -5.31
N GLU A 12 7.33 -2.72 -6.19
CA GLU A 12 7.52 -1.30 -5.84
C GLU A 12 6.46 -0.81 -4.84
N VAL A 13 5.20 -1.27 -4.97
CA VAL A 13 4.13 -0.96 -4.01
C VAL A 13 4.44 -1.56 -2.64
N ALA A 14 4.92 -2.81 -2.58
CA ALA A 14 5.34 -3.46 -1.35
C ALA A 14 6.53 -2.74 -0.68
N LEU A 15 7.52 -2.32 -1.47
CA LEU A 15 8.67 -1.55 -0.97
C LEU A 15 8.23 -0.20 -0.39
N PHE A 16 7.34 0.50 -1.08
CA PHE A 16 6.81 1.77 -0.60
C PHE A 16 6.00 1.59 0.68
N ARG A 17 5.19 0.53 0.78
CA ARG A 17 4.48 0.16 2.01
C ARG A 17 5.43 -0.04 3.18
N THR A 18 6.50 -0.81 3.01
CA THR A 18 7.52 -1.00 4.06
C THR A 18 8.18 0.31 4.48
N THR A 19 8.39 1.23 3.53
CA THR A 19 8.93 2.57 3.84
C THR A 19 7.99 3.36 4.75
N ILE A 20 6.68 3.32 4.49
CA ILE A 20 5.68 3.98 5.34
C ILE A 20 5.60 3.32 6.71
N GLU A 21 5.72 2.00 6.80
CA GLU A 21 5.74 1.28 8.08
C GLU A 21 6.92 1.72 8.96
N MET A 22 8.13 1.79 8.39
CA MET A 22 9.30 2.29 9.12
C MET A 22 9.10 3.73 9.60
N GLN A 23 8.46 4.58 8.79
CA GLN A 23 8.19 5.96 9.18
C GLN A 23 7.13 6.07 10.28
N LEU A 24 6.12 5.18 10.26
CA LEU A 24 5.12 5.08 11.32
C LEU A 24 5.74 4.56 12.63
N GLU A 25 6.63 3.57 12.56
CA GLU A 25 7.38 3.05 13.70
C GLU A 25 8.23 4.15 14.34
N TYR A 26 9.04 4.87 13.54
CA TYR A 26 9.81 6.02 14.01
C TYR A 26 8.92 7.08 14.67
N LEU A 27 7.77 7.40 14.07
CA LEU A 27 6.83 8.36 14.65
C LEU A 27 6.28 7.89 16.01
N GLU A 28 5.92 6.61 16.14
CA GLU A 28 5.32 6.06 17.36
C GLU A 28 6.37 5.87 18.47
N GLU A 29 7.54 5.34 18.14
CA GLU A 29 8.57 4.92 19.09
C GLU A 29 9.54 6.03 19.48
N ASP A 30 9.92 6.90 18.54
CA ASP A 30 10.95 7.91 18.78
C ASP A 30 10.40 9.32 18.99
N ILE A 31 9.17 9.62 18.51
CA ILE A 31 8.59 10.97 18.64
C ILE A 31 7.44 10.98 19.65
N ILE A 32 6.37 10.23 19.38
CA ILE A 32 5.13 10.27 20.18
C ILE A 32 5.39 9.89 21.64
N ILE A 33 6.35 9.01 21.91
CA ILE A 33 6.70 8.60 23.27
C ILE A 33 7.07 9.77 24.19
N HIS A 34 7.67 10.82 23.64
CA HIS A 34 8.09 11.99 24.42
C HIS A 34 6.93 12.94 24.73
N LEU A 35 5.90 12.96 23.88
CA LEU A 35 4.74 13.83 24.04
C LEU A 35 3.60 13.14 24.80
N LYS A 36 3.51 11.81 24.80
CA LYS A 36 2.46 11.09 25.54
C LYS A 36 2.56 11.39 27.04
N GLU A 37 1.47 11.14 27.78
CA GLU A 37 1.46 11.24 29.24
C GLU A 37 2.63 10.49 29.91
N GLY A 38 3.40 11.21 30.73
CA GLY A 38 4.61 10.70 31.38
C GLY A 38 5.89 10.81 30.54
N GLY A 39 5.78 11.28 29.30
CA GLY A 39 6.91 11.64 28.45
C GLY A 39 7.58 12.95 28.85
N THR A 40 8.82 13.17 28.41
CA THR A 40 9.63 14.33 28.78
C THR A 40 9.04 15.67 28.37
N LEU A 41 8.17 15.70 27.36
CA LEU A 41 7.52 16.90 26.84
C LEU A 41 6.04 16.98 27.23
N SER A 42 5.52 16.04 28.03
CA SER A 42 4.10 16.04 28.41
C SER A 42 3.71 17.16 29.38
N TYR A 43 4.70 17.86 29.94
CA TYR A 43 4.49 18.96 30.88
C TYR A 43 5.26 20.20 30.43
N ALA A 44 4.73 21.37 30.80
CA ALA A 44 5.41 22.63 30.58
C ALA A 44 6.80 22.61 31.28
N PRO A 45 7.86 23.05 30.60
CA PRO A 45 9.16 23.28 31.23
C PRO A 45 9.01 24.22 32.44
N ALA A 46 9.95 24.14 33.38
CA ALA A 46 10.04 25.09 34.48
C ALA A 46 10.48 26.46 33.95
N PHE A 47 9.51 27.18 33.39
CA PHE A 47 9.63 28.57 33.02
C PHE A 47 9.98 29.38 34.30
N GLY A 48 11.16 30.01 34.30
CA GLY A 48 11.75 30.72 35.43
C GLY A 48 10.84 31.84 35.96
N LEU A 49 10.77 31.95 37.28
CA LEU A 49 9.80 32.68 38.13
C LEU A 49 9.70 34.22 37.99
N ALA A 50 9.92 34.85 36.83
CA ALA A 50 9.89 36.31 36.74
C ALA A 50 8.94 36.92 35.69
N ASP A 51 8.60 36.25 34.59
CA ASP A 51 7.78 36.89 33.52
C ASP A 51 6.99 35.88 32.64
N GLU A 52 6.86 34.63 33.07
CA GLU A 52 6.61 33.53 32.12
C GLU A 52 5.24 32.84 32.25
N ALA A 53 4.31 33.38 33.04
CA ALA A 53 2.95 32.84 33.14
C ALA A 53 2.22 32.81 31.77
N GLY A 54 2.51 33.79 30.89
CA GLY A 54 2.04 33.78 29.49
C GLY A 54 2.67 32.66 28.66
N ARG A 55 3.97 32.39 28.84
CA ARG A 55 4.72 31.35 28.10
C ARG A 55 4.27 29.92 28.44
N ALA A 56 3.82 29.69 29.67
CA ALA A 56 3.21 28.41 30.05
C ALA A 56 1.88 28.17 29.32
N GLY A 57 1.07 29.22 29.10
CA GLY A 57 -0.13 29.17 28.27
C GLY A 57 0.19 28.87 26.81
N ASP A 58 1.16 29.59 26.23
CA ASP A 58 1.63 29.38 24.86
C ASP A 58 2.18 27.97 24.63
N TYR A 59 2.86 27.40 25.64
CA TYR A 59 3.33 26.02 25.61
C TYR A 59 2.17 25.02 25.53
N SER A 60 1.14 25.19 26.36
CA SER A 60 0.00 24.27 26.39
C SER A 60 -0.76 24.26 25.06
N GLU A 61 -0.96 25.42 24.45
CA GLU A 61 -1.59 25.54 23.13
C GLU A 61 -0.70 24.92 22.04
N SER A 62 0.58 25.27 22.02
CA SER A 62 1.55 24.72 21.05
C SER A 62 1.67 23.20 21.16
N PHE A 63 1.75 22.68 22.39
CA PHE A 63 1.78 21.24 22.66
C PHE A 63 0.52 20.56 22.13
N THR A 64 -0.66 21.14 22.37
CA THR A 64 -1.94 20.58 21.91
C THR A 64 -1.99 20.52 20.39
N ASN A 65 -1.56 21.58 19.70
CA ASN A 65 -1.55 21.65 18.24
C ASN A 65 -0.57 20.63 17.64
N ILE A 66 0.67 20.59 18.15
CA ILE A 66 1.68 19.62 17.72
C ILE A 66 1.20 18.19 17.95
N TRP A 67 0.60 17.92 19.12
CA TRP A 67 0.05 16.62 19.42
C TRP A 67 -1.03 16.21 18.42
N GLN A 68 -1.98 17.09 18.13
CA GLN A 68 -3.03 16.82 17.15
C GLN A 68 -2.46 16.58 15.74
N ASP A 69 -1.50 17.40 15.31
CA ASP A 69 -0.84 17.25 14.01
C ASP A 69 -0.13 15.90 13.89
N LEU A 70 0.57 15.47 14.94
CA LEU A 70 1.24 14.16 14.97
C LEU A 70 0.23 13.00 14.96
N GLN A 71 -0.90 13.12 15.68
CA GLN A 71 -1.96 12.11 15.63
C GLN A 71 -2.62 12.04 14.24
N ASN A 72 -2.85 13.18 13.60
CA ASN A 72 -3.38 13.26 12.24
C ASN A 72 -2.41 12.61 11.26
N TYR A 73 -1.12 12.94 11.34
CA TYR A 73 -0.09 12.36 10.50
C TYR A 73 0.00 10.84 10.68
N LYS A 74 0.00 10.36 11.93
CA LYS A 74 -0.07 8.93 12.26
C LYS A 74 -1.29 8.25 11.61
N ALA A 75 -2.47 8.86 11.69
CA ALA A 75 -3.67 8.34 11.07
C ALA A 75 -3.56 8.29 9.54
N THR A 76 -2.96 9.32 8.92
CA THR A 76 -2.68 9.36 7.48
C THR A 76 -1.76 8.21 7.06
N LEU A 77 -0.66 7.97 7.78
CA LEU A 77 0.26 6.86 7.47
C LEU A 77 -0.44 5.50 7.55
N LYS A 78 -1.25 5.27 8.59
CA LYS A 78 -2.05 4.04 8.72
C LYS A 78 -3.07 3.90 7.59
N GLY A 79 -3.68 5.01 7.17
CA GLY A 79 -4.58 5.04 6.02
C GLY A 79 -3.88 4.67 4.71
N LEU A 80 -2.67 5.21 4.49
CA LEU A 80 -1.86 4.88 3.31
C LEU A 80 -1.46 3.41 3.28
N ILE A 81 -0.97 2.86 4.39
CA ILE A 81 -0.64 1.42 4.49
C ILE A 81 -1.87 0.58 4.10
N LYS A 82 -3.04 0.89 4.68
CA LYS A 82 -4.28 0.19 4.35
C LYS A 82 -4.66 0.30 2.86
N THR A 83 -4.49 1.46 2.25
CA THR A 83 -4.77 1.62 0.81
C THR A 83 -3.80 0.82 -0.05
N LEU A 84 -2.52 0.75 0.32
CA LEU A 84 -1.53 -0.05 -0.39
C LEU A 84 -1.83 -1.54 -0.24
N ASP A 85 -2.20 -2.01 0.96
CA ASP A 85 -2.66 -3.38 1.20
C ASP A 85 -3.83 -3.75 0.28
N GLN A 86 -4.86 -2.91 0.24
CA GLN A 86 -6.02 -3.12 -0.63
C GLN A 86 -5.66 -3.14 -2.12
N THR A 87 -4.65 -2.38 -2.52
CA THR A 87 -4.19 -2.34 -3.91
C THR A 87 -3.46 -3.63 -4.28
N LEU A 88 -2.59 -4.13 -3.40
CA LEU A 88 -1.89 -5.40 -3.56
C LEU A 88 -2.86 -6.59 -3.56
N GLU A 89 -3.82 -6.62 -2.63
CA GLU A 89 -4.88 -7.64 -2.61
C GLU A 89 -5.70 -7.63 -3.92
N GLY A 90 -6.09 -6.44 -4.40
CA GLY A 90 -6.86 -6.30 -5.63
C GLY A 90 -6.12 -6.80 -6.87
N GLU A 91 -4.80 -6.61 -6.94
CA GLU A 91 -3.98 -7.15 -8.03
C GLU A 91 -3.91 -8.67 -7.98
N GLN A 92 -3.67 -9.26 -6.81
CA GLN A 92 -3.66 -10.72 -6.65
C GLN A 92 -4.99 -11.34 -7.13
N PHE A 93 -6.13 -10.77 -6.74
CA PHE A 93 -7.44 -11.25 -7.22
C PHE A 93 -7.57 -11.14 -8.75
N SER A 94 -7.08 -10.05 -9.34
CA SER A 94 -7.13 -9.86 -10.80
C SER A 94 -6.24 -10.87 -11.54
N GLU A 95 -5.06 -11.19 -11.01
CA GLU A 95 -4.16 -12.16 -11.63
C GLU A 95 -4.73 -13.58 -11.52
N GLU A 96 -5.30 -13.95 -10.37
CA GLU A 96 -5.95 -15.26 -10.18
C GLU A 96 -7.11 -15.48 -11.16
N GLU A 97 -7.96 -14.48 -11.39
CA GLU A 97 -9.04 -14.54 -12.37
C GLU A 97 -8.51 -14.63 -13.80
N ASN A 98 -7.49 -13.84 -14.16
CA ASN A 98 -6.86 -13.94 -15.49
C ASN A 98 -6.27 -15.34 -15.75
N VAL A 99 -5.63 -15.95 -14.76
CA VAL A 99 -5.10 -17.32 -14.87
C VAL A 99 -6.23 -18.34 -14.99
N ARG A 100 -7.36 -18.15 -14.31
CA ARG A 100 -8.55 -19.01 -14.45
C ARG A 100 -9.14 -18.91 -15.85
N ASP A 101 -9.33 -17.71 -16.37
CA ASP A 101 -9.85 -17.47 -17.71
C ASP A 101 -8.95 -18.08 -18.79
N LEU A 102 -7.62 -17.91 -18.67
CA LEU A 102 -6.65 -18.55 -19.56
C LEU A 102 -6.74 -20.08 -19.53
N LYS A 103 -6.92 -20.68 -18.35
CA LYS A 103 -7.09 -22.14 -18.22
C LYS A 103 -8.41 -22.63 -18.82
N ILE A 104 -9.49 -21.87 -18.71
CA ILE A 104 -10.78 -22.20 -19.33
C ILE A 104 -10.65 -22.17 -20.86
N LEU A 105 -9.98 -21.15 -21.42
CA LEU A 105 -9.71 -21.06 -22.85
C LEU A 105 -8.84 -22.23 -23.37
N ASP A 106 -7.87 -22.71 -22.59
CA ASP A 106 -7.03 -23.86 -22.93
C ASP A 106 -7.82 -25.19 -22.90
N LEU A 107 -8.82 -25.30 -22.01
CA LEU A 107 -9.71 -26.46 -21.91
C LEU A 107 -10.73 -26.53 -23.07
N ASP A 108 -11.23 -25.38 -23.54
CA ASP A 108 -12.14 -25.30 -24.69
C ASP A 108 -11.41 -25.44 -26.05
N GLY A 109 -10.08 -25.26 -26.07
CA GLY A 109 -9.22 -25.36 -27.25
C GLY A 109 -8.84 -26.79 -27.68
N ASN A 110 -9.11 -27.82 -26.88
CA ASN A 110 -8.74 -29.20 -27.19
C ASN A 110 -9.83 -29.97 -27.98
N SER A 111 -10.16 -29.48 -29.16
CA SER A 111 -10.92 -30.25 -30.16
C SER A 111 -10.30 -30.20 -31.57
N ALA A 112 -9.07 -30.71 -31.71
CA ALA A 112 -8.57 -31.22 -32.99
C ALA A 112 -7.45 -32.24 -32.74
N GLY A 113 -7.74 -33.53 -32.98
CA GLY A 113 -6.88 -34.66 -32.59
C GLY A 113 -5.79 -35.05 -33.60
N PRO A 114 -5.23 -36.27 -33.47
CA PRO A 114 -4.48 -36.91 -34.54
C PRO A 114 -5.10 -38.28 -34.87
N GLY A 115 -5.75 -38.43 -36.03
CA GLY A 115 -6.22 -39.74 -36.47
C GLY A 115 -6.91 -39.75 -37.84
N GLY A 116 -6.17 -40.22 -38.86
CA GLY A 116 -6.75 -40.83 -40.06
C GLY A 116 -6.65 -40.00 -41.35
N THR A 117 -5.52 -40.10 -42.04
CA THR A 117 -5.48 -39.93 -43.49
C THR A 117 -6.35 -40.99 -44.14
N ASN A 118 -7.47 -40.61 -44.77
CA ASN A 118 -8.11 -41.43 -45.79
C ASN A 118 -8.67 -40.53 -46.91
N TRP A 119 -7.75 -40.09 -47.78
CA TRP A 119 -8.10 -39.52 -49.08
C TRP A 119 -8.34 -40.67 -50.05
N ASP A 120 -9.56 -41.21 -50.04
CA ASP A 120 -10.02 -42.19 -51.03
C ASP A 120 -10.45 -41.42 -52.30
N GLY A 121 -9.49 -41.20 -53.21
CA GLY A 121 -9.75 -40.58 -54.50
C GLY A 121 -10.23 -41.61 -55.53
N PRO A 122 -11.24 -41.34 -56.36
CA PRO A 122 -11.60 -42.25 -57.44
C PRO A 122 -10.55 -42.17 -58.58
N LEU A 123 -10.06 -43.33 -59.01
CA LEU A 123 -9.20 -43.51 -60.19
C LEU A 123 -9.97 -43.12 -61.48
N PRO A 124 -9.32 -42.49 -62.48
CA PRO A 124 -9.92 -42.28 -63.79
C PRO A 124 -9.95 -43.60 -64.58
N GLN A 125 -11.13 -44.01 -65.03
CA GLN A 125 -11.26 -45.05 -66.05
C GLN A 125 -11.09 -44.42 -67.44
N GLN A 126 -10.24 -45.06 -68.25
CA GLN A 126 -10.09 -44.81 -69.69
C GLN A 126 -11.29 -45.38 -70.46
#